data_AF-A0A434SHZ9-F1
#
_entry.id   AF-A0A434SHZ9-F1
#
_cell.length_a   1.000
_cell.length_b   1.000
_cell.length_c   1.000
_cell.angle_alpha   90.00
_cell.angle_beta   90.00
_cell.angle_gamma   90.00
#
_symmetry.space_group_name_H-M   'P 1'
#
loop_
_entity.id
_entity.type
_entity.pdbx_description
1 polymer ?
#
loop_
_entity_poly.entity_id
_entity_poly.type
_entity_poly.pdbx_seq_one_letter_code
_entity_poly.pdbx_strand_id
1 'polypeptide(L)' 'MASERPLKIAIVAGEESGDLLGADIVRALEKTTGRKIRLVGIGGRHLQDLGLTPLFDGSEKSGLSMV' A
#
# COMPACT_ATOMS: atom_id res chain seq x y z
N MET A 1 0.33 27.06 -8.06
CA MET A 1 1.08 25.78 -8.05
C MET A 1 0.23 24.78 -7.30
N ALA A 2 -0.13 23.65 -7.92
CA ALA A 2 -1.16 22.75 -7.41
C ALA A 2 -0.72 22.10 -6.08
N SER A 3 -1.08 22.75 -4.97
CA SER A 3 -1.11 22.29 -3.58
C SER A 3 0.05 21.35 -3.17
N GLU A 4 0.97 21.83 -2.32
CA GLU A 4 2.07 21.04 -1.73
C GLU A 4 1.62 19.85 -0.85
N ARG A 5 0.33 19.58 -0.72
CA ARG A 5 -0.18 18.52 0.14
C ARG A 5 0.05 17.14 -0.49
N PRO A 6 0.71 16.20 0.21
CA PRO A 6 0.91 14.85 -0.29
C PRO A 6 -0.43 14.17 -0.57
N LEU A 7 -0.51 13.42 -1.67
CA LEU A 7 -1.70 12.65 -2.03
C LEU A 7 -1.77 11.43 -1.13
N LYS A 8 -2.83 11.33 -0.33
CA LYS A 8 -3.05 10.18 0.55
C LYS A 8 -3.96 9.19 -0.17
N ILE A 9 -3.47 7.99 -0.43
CA ILE A 9 -4.19 6.94 -1.17
C ILE A 9 -4.36 5.74 -0.25
N ALA A 10 -5.59 5.23 -0.16
CA ALA A 10 -5.90 4.01 0.54
C ALA A 10 -5.92 2.83 -0.44
N ILE A 11 -5.17 1.76 -0.17
CA ILE A 11 -5.12 0.55 -1.00
C ILE A 11 -5.36 -0.68 -0.13
N VAL A 12 -6.20 -1.57 -0.62
CA VAL A 12 -6.47 -2.88 0.00
C VAL A 12 -6.26 -3.95 -1.07
N ALA A 13 -5.15 -4.66 -0.97
CA ALA A 13 -4.82 -5.80 -1.81
C ALA A 13 -4.76 -7.06 -0.94
N GLY A 14 -5.72 -7.98 -1.14
CA GLY A 14 -5.81 -9.24 -0.42
C GLY A 14 -5.00 -10.39 -1.04
N GLU A 15 -4.53 -10.22 -2.27
CA GLU A 15 -3.79 -11.21 -3.05
C GLU A 15 -2.54 -10.59 -3.69
N GLU A 16 -1.54 -11.41 -4.01
CA GLU A 16 -0.27 -10.96 -4.60
C GLU A 16 -0.48 -10.23 -5.95
N SER A 17 -1.44 -10.68 -6.75
CA SER A 17 -1.84 -10.02 -7.99
C SER A 17 -2.33 -8.57 -7.76
N GLY A 18 -3.09 -8.34 -6.69
CA GLY A 18 -3.56 -7.02 -6.28
C GLY A 18 -2.45 -6.12 -5.74
N ASP A 19 -1.45 -6.70 -5.09
CA ASP A 19 -0.28 -5.98 -4.58
C ASP A 19 0.58 -5.41 -5.72
N LEU A 20 0.85 -6.23 -6.74
CA LEU A 20 1.56 -5.82 -7.94
C LEU A 20 0.84 -4.70 -8.69
N LEU A 21 -0.46 -4.86 -8.93
CA LEU A 21 -1.27 -3.86 -9.63
C LEU A 21 -1.40 -2.57 -8.82
N GLY A 22 -1.59 -2.67 -7.51
CA GLY A 22 -1.63 -1.53 -6.61
C GLY A 22 -0.32 -0.75 -6.64
N ALA A 23 0.81 -1.44 -6.61
CA ALA A 23 2.12 -0.82 -6.68
C ALA A 23 2.35 -0.08 -8.01
N ASP A 24 1.94 -0.67 -9.13
CA ASP A 24 2.08 -0.04 -10.44
C ASP A 24 1.25 1.25 -10.57
N ILE A 25 -0.01 1.22 -10.09
CA ILE A 25 -0.91 2.39 -10.06
C ILE A 25 -0.29 3.53 -9.25
N VAL A 26 0.29 3.23 -8.08
CA VAL A 26 0.91 4.25 -7.23
C VAL A 26 2.11 4.88 -7.94
N ARG A 27 2.98 4.08 -8.56
CA ARG A 27 4.13 4.60 -9.31
C ARG A 27 3.69 5.45 -10.49
N ALA A 28 2.64 5.04 -11.20
CA ALA A 28 2.08 5.81 -12.31
C ALA A 28 1.49 7.14 -11.82
N LEU A 29 0.78 7.14 -10.69
CA LEU A 29 0.22 8.35 -10.07
C LEU A 29 1.31 9.30 -9.58
N GLU A 30 2.38 8.80 -8.97
CA GLU A 30 3.49 9.64 -8.52
C GLU A 30 4.16 10.33 -9.70
N LYS A 31 4.43 9.57 -10.79
CA LYS A 31 4.97 10.12 -12.04
C LYS A 31 4.05 11.13 -12.72
N THR A 32 2.75 10.85 -12.75
CA THR A 32 1.77 11.69 -13.45
C THR A 32 1.50 12.98 -12.69
N THR A 33 1.41 12.89 -11.36
CA THR A 33 1.06 14.04 -10.52
C THR A 33 2.28 14.84 -10.09
N GLY A 34 3.48 14.23 -10.09
CA GLY A 34 4.69 14.83 -9.54
C GLY A 34 4.60 15.12 -8.04
N ARG A 35 3.63 14.50 -7.34
CA ARG A 35 3.33 14.76 -5.93
C ARG A 35 3.69 13.55 -5.10
N LYS A 36 4.20 13.81 -3.89
CA LYS A 36 4.51 12.76 -2.93
C LYS A 36 3.24 12.00 -2.55
N ILE A 37 3.25 10.68 -2.71
CA ILE A 37 2.13 9.82 -2.34
C ILE A 37 2.37 9.25 -0.93
N ARG A 38 1.31 9.22 -0.11
CA ARG A 38 1.27 8.49 1.15
C ARG A 38 0.26 7.36 1.04
N LEU A 39 0.75 6.14 1.22
CA LEU A 39 -0.07 4.94 1.15
C LEU A 39 -0.55 4.52 2.54
N VAL A 40 -1.82 4.12 2.62
CA VAL A 40 -2.41 3.52 3.83
C VAL A 40 -3.24 2.30 3.43
N GLY A 41 -3.25 1.26 4.27
CA GLY A 41 -4.14 0.11 4.06
C GLY A 41 -3.45 -1.23 4.23
N ILE A 42 -3.80 -2.18 3.37
CA ILE A 42 -3.36 -3.58 3.44
C ILE A 42 -2.78 -3.95 2.08
N GLY A 43 -1.57 -4.49 2.08
CA GLY A 43 -0.86 -4.85 0.85
C GLY A 43 0.27 -5.82 1.12
N GLY A 44 0.72 -6.48 0.06
CA GLY A 44 1.87 -7.35 0.09
C GLY A 44 3.18 -6.56 0.12
N ARG A 45 4.25 -7.21 -0.32
CA ARG A 45 5.61 -6.66 -0.24
C ARG A 45 5.81 -5.47 -1.19
N HIS A 46 5.16 -5.46 -2.36
CA HIS A 46 5.32 -4.41 -3.35
C HIS A 46 4.70 -3.09 -2.89
N LEU A 47 3.54 -3.13 -2.26
CA LEU A 47 2.92 -1.93 -1.67
C LEU A 47 3.69 -1.44 -0.44
N GLN A 48 4.22 -2.35 0.39
CA GLN A 48 5.05 -2.01 1.55
C GLN A 48 6.36 -1.31 1.14
N ASP A 49 7.01 -1.76 0.07
CA ASP A 49 8.21 -1.13 -0.49
C ASP A 49 7.97 0.32 -0.93
N LEU A 50 6.75 0.62 -1.39
CA LEU A 50 6.31 1.97 -1.75
C LEU A 50 5.91 2.84 -0.53
N GLY A 51 6.12 2.34 0.68
CA GLY A 51 5.82 3.06 1.91
C GLY A 51 4.38 2.92 2.38
N LEU A 52 3.65 1.90 1.93
CA LEU A 52 2.40 1.50 2.58
C LEU A 52 2.73 1.10 4.01
N THR A 53 2.17 1.85 4.96
CA THR A 53 2.19 1.44 6.37
C THR A 53 1.19 0.29 6.52
N PRO A 54 1.65 -0.96 6.72
CA PRO A 54 0.74 -2.08 6.86
C PRO A 54 -0.09 -1.88 8.13
N LEU A 55 -1.41 -1.99 8.00
CA LEU A 55 -2.30 -2.01 9.17
C LEU A 55 -2.21 -3.32 9.95
N PHE A 56 -1.70 -4.38 9.31
CA PHE A 56 -1.49 -5.71 9.88
C PHE A 56 -0.19 -6.29 9.35
N ASP A 57 0.73 -6.66 10.26
CA ASP A 57 1.91 -7.44 9.90
C ASP A 57 1.46 -8.88 9.63
N GLY A 58 1.54 -9.32 8.37
CA GLY A 58 1.16 -10.66 7.96
C GLY A 58 2.00 -11.79 8.59
N SER A 59 2.96 -11.46 9.47
CA SER A 59 3.73 -12.45 10.23
C SER A 59 3.03 -12.94 11.50
N GLU A 60 1.86 -12.40 11.85
CA GLU A 60 1.03 -12.98 12.90
C GLU A 60 0.16 -14.12 12.34
N LYS A 61 0.79 -15.22 11.91
CA LYS A 61 0.15 -16.53 12.01
C LYS A 61 0.17 -16.96 13.48
N SER A 62 -0.58 -16.26 14.33
CA SER A 62 -0.85 -16.76 15.67
C SER A 62 -1.88 -17.87 15.50
N GLY A 63 -1.40 -19.11 15.48
CA GLY A 63 -2.25 -20.28 15.51
C GLY A 63 -3.13 -20.21 16.73
N LEU A 64 -4.39 -19.79 16.54
CA LEU A 64 -5.42 -19.98 17.53
C LEU A 64 -5.72 -21.49 17.54
N SER A 65 -4.91 -22.23 18.30
CA SER A 65 -5.26 -23.57 18.75
C SER A 65 -6.47 -23.40 19.66
N MET A 66 -7.65 -23.62 19.07
CA MET A 66 -8.88 -23.77 19.83
C MET A 66 -8.82 -25.16 20.46
N VAL A 67 -8.28 -25.21 21.68
CA VAL A 67 -8.49 -26.31 22.63
C VAL A 67 -9.83 -26.12 23.34
#